data_AF-A0A814CJP1-F1
#
_entry.id   AF-A0A814CJP1-F1
#
_cell.length_a   1.000
_cell.length_b   1.000
_cell.length_c   1.000
_cell.angle_alpha   90.00
_cell.angle_beta   90.00
_cell.angle_gamma   90.00
#
_symmetry.space_group_name_H-M   'P 1'
#
loop_
_entity.id
_entity.type
_entity.pdbx_description
1 polymer ?
#
loop_
_entity_poly.entity_id
_entity_poly.type
_entity_poly.pdbx_seq_one_letter_code
_entity_poly.pdbx_strand_id
1 'polypeptide(L)'
;MFFDLGSTNTIILSEKLTIPFITGSCVSMRSEYSIRILKPIQAREKSIDLYMKDLHTKFAELILEYFEHNRQLPNKLVFYKIDVGNRLDSGLNIIKQCCTRTVIDSDIVAPNDFCFYINSDANVQGLSKIILYYVLINEIAFILNEVQLLI
;
A
#
# COMPACT_ATOMS: atom_id res chain seq x y z
N MET A 1 -12.94 -0.33 5.72
CA MET A 1 -12.62 0.26 4.40
C MET A 1 -11.12 0.18 4.18
N PHE A 2 -10.69 -0.09 2.95
CA PHE A 2 -9.29 -0.27 2.58
C PHE A 2 -8.84 0.86 1.68
N PHE A 3 -7.68 1.42 1.97
CA PHE A 3 -7.06 2.48 1.19
C PHE A 3 -5.71 2.00 0.67
N ASP A 4 -5.39 2.38 -0.55
CA ASP A 4 -4.03 2.23 -1.08
C ASP A 4 -3.51 3.62 -1.48
N LEU A 5 -2.34 3.95 -0.97
CA LEU A 5 -1.63 5.19 -1.26
C LEU A 5 -0.40 4.86 -2.09
N GLY A 6 -0.43 5.30 -3.34
CA GLY A 6 0.65 5.08 -4.29
C GLY A 6 1.14 6.38 -4.90
N SER A 7 2.29 6.30 -5.56
CA SER A 7 2.74 7.36 -6.45
C SER A 7 3.40 6.77 -7.67
N THR A 8 3.12 7.33 -8.85
CA THR A 8 3.84 7.02 -10.07
C THR A 8 4.73 8.19 -10.44
N ASN A 9 5.99 7.90 -10.76
CA ASN A 9 6.89 8.90 -11.31
C ASN A 9 6.68 8.92 -12.82
N THR A 10 6.29 10.09 -13.35
CA THR A 10 6.19 10.31 -14.80
C THR A 10 7.22 11.36 -15.17
N ILE A 11 8.16 10.99 -16.04
CA ILE A 11 9.17 11.92 -16.56
C ILE A 11 8.57 12.56 -17.81
N ILE A 12 8.17 13.82 -17.71
CA ILE A 12 7.74 14.62 -18.85
C ILE A 12 8.75 15.76 -18.99
N LEU A 13 9.47 15.78 -20.12
CA LEU A 13 10.29 16.93 -20.55
C LEU A 13 11.31 17.42 -19.49
N SER A 14 12.22 16.54 -19.07
CA SER A 14 13.38 16.81 -18.18
C SER A 14 13.10 17.12 -16.70
N GLU A 15 11.84 17.26 -16.28
CA GLU A 15 11.48 17.39 -14.86
C GLU A 15 10.86 16.10 -14.31
N LYS A 16 11.34 15.66 -13.13
CA LYS A 16 10.76 14.51 -12.43
C LYS A 16 9.51 14.98 -11.68
N LEU A 17 8.35 14.66 -12.25
CA LEU A 17 7.06 14.89 -11.63
C LEU A 17 6.61 13.60 -10.92
N THR A 18 6.25 13.71 -9.66
CA THR A 18 5.60 12.61 -8.93
C THR A 18 4.10 12.88 -8.93
N ILE A 19 3.31 11.90 -9.39
CA ILE A 19 1.85 11.96 -9.39
C ILE A 19 1.36 11.03 -8.28
N PRO A 20 0.99 11.58 -7.11
CA PRO A 20 0.44 10.78 -6.03
C PRO A 20 -1.05 10.50 -6.29
N PHE A 21 -1.51 9.36 -5.80
CA PHE A 21 -2.92 8.99 -5.85
C PHE A 21 -3.31 8.22 -4.60
N ILE A 22 -4.59 8.27 -4.27
CA ILE A 22 -5.20 7.46 -3.22
C ILE A 22 -6.36 6.69 -3.83
N THR A 23 -6.42 5.39 -3.56
CA THR A 23 -7.59 4.56 -3.84
C THR A 23 -8.28 4.18 -2.55
N GLY A 24 -9.59 3.98 -2.61
CA GLY A 24 -10.40 3.54 -1.48
C GLY A 24 -11.45 2.55 -1.92
N SER A 25 -11.65 1.47 -1.17
CA SER A 25 -12.73 0.50 -1.43
C SER A 25 -14.09 1.18 -1.25
N CYS A 26 -14.98 1.12 -2.23
CA CYS A 26 -16.30 1.78 -2.14
C CYS A 26 -17.36 0.89 -1.49
N VAL A 27 -17.14 -0.43 -1.48
CA VAL A 27 -18.12 -1.43 -1.01
C VAL A 27 -17.52 -2.37 0.02
N SER A 28 -18.38 -2.90 0.89
CA SER A 28 -17.99 -3.80 1.99
C SER A 28 -17.25 -5.07 1.55
N MET A 29 -17.53 -5.58 0.34
CA MET A 29 -16.90 -6.78 -0.23
C MET A 29 -15.53 -6.54 -0.90
N ARG A 30 -15.02 -5.29 -0.92
CA ARG A 30 -13.72 -4.94 -1.53
C ARG A 30 -13.57 -5.30 -3.02
N SER A 31 -14.67 -5.39 -3.75
CA SER A 31 -14.67 -5.68 -5.19
C SER A 31 -14.47 -4.43 -6.04
N GLU A 32 -14.74 -3.24 -5.50
CA GLU A 32 -14.72 -1.97 -6.22
C GLU A 32 -13.91 -0.92 -5.45
N TYR A 33 -13.10 -0.17 -6.21
CA TYR A 33 -12.22 0.86 -5.70
C TYR A 33 -12.38 2.14 -6.51
N SER A 34 -12.53 3.26 -5.80
CA SER A 34 -12.47 4.58 -6.39
C SER A 34 -11.09 5.19 -6.20
N ILE A 35 -10.63 5.89 -7.24
CA ILE A 35 -9.34 6.56 -7.25
C ILE A 35 -9.53 8.08 -7.17
N ARG A 36 -8.62 8.74 -6.45
CA ARG A 36 -8.45 10.19 -6.47
C ARG A 36 -6.99 10.51 -6.74
N ILE A 37 -6.76 11.32 -7.76
CA ILE A 37 -5.44 11.82 -8.11
C ILE A 37 -5.18 13.08 -7.29
N LEU A 38 -4.01 13.13 -6.67
CA LEU A 38 -3.55 14.25 -5.87
C LEU A 38 -2.76 15.22 -6.75
N LYS A 39 -2.63 16.46 -6.29
CA LYS A 39 -1.83 17.47 -6.99
C LYS A 39 -0.40 16.94 -7.23
N PRO A 40 0.12 17.05 -8.46
CA PRO A 40 1.48 16.62 -8.76
C PRO A 40 2.49 17.39 -7.90
N ILE A 41 3.50 16.67 -7.42
CA ILE A 41 4.58 17.25 -6.63
C ILE A 41 5.79 17.45 -7.54
N GLN A 42 6.26 18.69 -7.62
CA GLN A 42 7.54 19.02 -8.24
C GLN A 42 8.65 18.91 -7.19
N ALA A 43 9.80 18.34 -7.56
CA ALA A 43 10.93 18.08 -6.66
C ALA A 43 11.50 19.32 -5.94
N ARG A 44 11.15 20.54 -6.40
CA ARG A 44 11.62 21.82 -5.83
C ARG A 44 10.67 22.48 -4.83
N GLU A 45 9.36 22.16 -4.85
CA GLU A 45 8.39 22.75 -3.92
C GLU A 45 8.07 21.79 -2.77
N LYS A 46 8.76 21.99 -1.63
CA LYS A 46 8.40 21.38 -0.35
C LYS A 46 7.32 22.22 0.33
N SER A 47 6.06 22.10 -0.08
CA SER A 47 4.95 22.43 0.83
C SER A 47 4.22 21.15 1.19
N ILE A 48 4.80 20.40 2.13
CA ILE A 48 4.17 19.20 2.72
C ILE A 48 2.73 19.53 3.15
N ASP A 49 2.50 20.74 3.65
CA ASP A 49 1.18 21.22 4.06
C ASP A 49 0.15 21.23 2.92
N LEU A 50 0.56 21.63 1.71
CA LEU A 50 -0.35 21.66 0.55
C LEU A 50 -0.70 20.24 0.11
N TYR A 51 0.29 19.35 0.12
CA TYR A 51 0.09 17.92 -0.16
C TYR A 51 -0.86 17.29 0.87
N MET A 52 -0.61 17.52 2.16
CA MET A 52 -1.44 17.00 3.24
C MET A 52 -2.87 17.53 3.14
N LYS A 53 -3.05 18.82 2.84
CA LYS A 53 -4.38 19.42 2.66
C LYS A 53 -5.15 18.78 1.50
N ASP A 54 -4.49 18.55 0.37
CA ASP A 54 -5.10 17.88 -0.79
C ASP A 54 -5.44 16.42 -0.46
N LEU A 55 -4.53 15.71 0.21
CA LEU A 55 -4.74 14.34 0.69
C LEU A 55 -5.95 14.24 1.62
N HIS A 56 -6.07 15.12 2.62
CA HIS A 56 -7.21 15.14 3.53
C HIS A 56 -8.53 15.37 2.78
N THR A 57 -8.52 16.26 1.78
CA THR A 57 -9.70 16.56 0.97
C THR A 57 -10.12 15.33 0.16
N LYS A 58 -9.18 14.70 -0.55
CA LYS A 58 -9.44 13.49 -1.36
C LYS A 58 -9.82 12.28 -0.52
N PHE A 59 -9.24 12.16 0.67
CA PHE A 59 -9.62 11.15 1.63
C PHE A 59 -11.08 11.34 2.10
N ALA A 60 -11.47 12.57 2.45
CA ALA A 60 -12.85 12.88 2.84
C ALA A 60 -13.86 12.54 1.72
N GLU A 61 -13.53 12.85 0.46
CA GLU A 61 -14.36 12.47 -0.70
C GLU A 61 -14.59 10.94 -0.77
N LEU A 62 -13.55 10.13 -0.54
CA LEU A 62 -13.67 8.67 -0.56
C LEU A 62 -14.50 8.13 0.61
N ILE A 63 -14.38 8.73 1.80
CA ILE A 63 -15.19 8.35 2.96
C ILE A 63 -16.67 8.66 2.72
N LEU A 64 -16.97 9.81 2.13
CA LEU A 64 -18.33 10.19 1.75
C LEU A 64 -18.90 9.19 0.73
N GLU A 65 -18.12 8.84 -0.30
CA GLU A 65 -18.53 7.86 -1.29
C GLU A 65 -18.82 6.49 -0.67
N TYR A 66 -17.98 6.02 0.26
CA TYR A 66 -18.25 4.78 1.01
C TYR A 66 -19.54 4.87 1.82
N PHE A 67 -19.78 6.01 2.49
CA PHE A 67 -20.98 6.23 3.27
C PHE A 67 -22.25 6.23 2.39
N GLU A 68 -22.19 6.82 1.20
CA GLU A 68 -23.30 6.82 0.26
C GLU A 68 -23.69 5.41 -0.18
N HIS A 69 -22.71 4.53 -0.43
CA HIS A 69 -22.93 3.15 -0.84
C HIS A 69 -23.39 2.24 0.30
N ASN A 70 -22.80 2.36 1.49
CA ASN A 70 -23.01 1.40 2.58
C ASN A 70 -23.97 1.92 3.66
N ARG A 71 -24.35 3.21 3.61
CA ARG A 71 -25.15 3.92 4.62
C ARG A 71 -24.59 3.83 6.04
N GLN A 72 -23.29 3.57 6.14
CA GLN A 72 -22.56 3.42 7.38
C GLN A 72 -21.14 3.94 7.19
N LEU A 73 -20.60 4.61 8.20
CA LEU A 73 -19.20 5.01 8.21
C LEU A 73 -18.30 3.79 8.44
N PRO A 74 -17.10 3.76 7.84
CA PRO A 74 -16.15 2.69 8.11
C PRO A 74 -15.73 2.73 9.58
N ASN A 75 -15.80 1.57 10.24
CA ASN A 75 -15.37 1.39 11.63
C ASN A 75 -13.86 1.08 11.77
N LYS A 76 -13.24 0.63 10.67
CA LYS A 76 -11.82 0.31 10.58
C LYS A 76 -11.27 0.82 9.25
N LEU A 77 -10.09 1.42 9.31
CA LEU A 77 -9.35 1.93 8.17
C LEU A 77 -8.02 1.17 8.07
N VAL A 78 -7.74 0.61 6.90
CA VAL A 78 -6.47 -0.05 6.62
C VAL A 78 -5.82 0.68 5.47
N PHE A 79 -4.63 1.22 5.68
CA PHE A 79 -3.87 1.97 4.67
C PHE A 79 -2.69 1.13 4.19
N TYR A 80 -2.68 0.81 2.91
CA TYR A 80 -1.50 0.32 2.22
C TYR A 80 -0.75 1.50 1.65
N LYS A 81 0.56 1.51 1.81
CA LYS A 81 1.44 2.50 1.19
C LYS A 81 2.45 1.76 0.33
N ILE A 82 2.41 2.00 -0.97
CA ILE A 82 3.38 1.41 -1.89
C ILE A 82 4.60 2.33 -1.94
N ASP A 83 5.73 1.81 -1.47
CA ASP A 83 7.04 2.42 -1.68
C ASP A 83 7.91 1.51 -2.54
N VAL A 84 8.67 2.11 -3.47
CA VAL A 84 9.59 1.38 -4.34
C VAL A 84 10.99 1.52 -3.75
N GLY A 85 11.24 0.80 -2.66
CA GLY A 85 12.54 0.74 -2.02
C GLY A 85 13.48 -0.26 -2.70
N ASN A 86 14.76 0.10 -2.84
CA ASN A 86 15.81 -0.75 -3.44
C ASN A 86 16.38 -1.84 -2.49
N ARG A 87 15.68 -2.21 -1.41
CA ARG A 87 16.18 -3.21 -0.46
C ARG A 87 15.92 -4.62 -0.99
N LEU A 88 16.81 -5.06 -1.89
CA LEU A 88 16.92 -6.45 -2.32
C LEU A 88 17.93 -7.14 -1.38
N ASP A 89 17.43 -7.77 -0.33
CA ASP A 89 18.25 -8.62 0.53
C ASP A 89 18.60 -9.91 -0.22
N SER A 90 19.88 -10.28 -0.19
CA SER A 90 20.45 -11.43 -0.93
C SER A 90 19.79 -12.78 -0.59
N GLY A 91 19.07 -12.87 0.54
CA GLY A 91 18.30 -14.06 0.96
C GLY A 91 17.01 -14.31 0.16
N LEU A 92 16.51 -13.33 -0.61
CA LEU A 92 15.25 -13.44 -1.36
C LEU A 92 15.30 -14.44 -2.52
N ASN A 93 16.48 -14.76 -3.06
CA ASN A 93 16.60 -15.61 -4.26
C ASN A 93 16.15 -17.06 -4.02
N ILE A 94 16.30 -17.58 -2.80
CA ILE A 94 15.81 -18.93 -2.42
C ILE A 94 14.28 -18.92 -2.33
N ILE A 95 13.70 -17.82 -1.86
CA ILE A 95 12.26 -17.68 -1.60
C ILE A 95 11.46 -17.53 -2.90
N LYS A 96 12.09 -16.97 -3.95
CA LYS A 96 11.46 -16.82 -5.27
C LYS A 96 11.18 -18.18 -5.95
N GLN A 97 11.70 -19.28 -5.40
CA GLN A 97 11.44 -20.66 -5.83
C GLN A 97 10.38 -21.37 -4.95
N CYS A 98 9.97 -20.76 -3.83
CA CYS A 98 8.96 -21.34 -2.94
C CYS A 98 7.54 -21.24 -3.53
N CYS A 99 6.64 -22.10 -3.03
CA CYS A 99 5.24 -22.13 -3.42
C CYS A 99 4.56 -20.77 -3.26
N THR A 100 3.51 -20.54 -4.04
CA THR A 100 2.64 -19.37 -3.86
C THR A 100 2.06 -19.34 -2.44
N ARG A 101 1.79 -18.14 -1.94
CA ARG A 101 1.33 -17.87 -0.56
C ARG A 101 2.33 -18.28 0.52
N THR A 102 3.61 -18.41 0.20
CA THR A 102 4.65 -18.54 1.23
C THR A 102 4.79 -17.22 1.97
N VAL A 103 4.68 -17.28 3.29
CA VAL A 103 4.88 -16.16 4.21
C VAL A 103 6.16 -16.40 5.00
N ILE A 104 6.98 -15.36 5.14
CA ILE A 104 8.21 -15.40 5.94
C ILE A 104 8.22 -14.22 6.89
N ASP A 105 8.18 -14.54 8.17
CA ASP A 105 8.08 -13.61 9.28
C ASP A 105 9.17 -13.84 10.35
N SER A 106 10.18 -14.65 10.03
CA SER A 106 11.30 -15.01 10.89
C SER A 106 12.62 -15.01 10.10
N ASP A 107 13.75 -14.94 10.84
CA ASP A 107 15.15 -14.97 10.39
C ASP A 107 15.64 -13.79 9.53
N ILE A 108 15.00 -13.54 8.39
CA ILE A 108 15.44 -12.53 7.41
C ILE A 108 14.71 -11.20 7.55
N VAL A 109 13.69 -11.15 8.41
CA VAL A 109 12.94 -9.94 8.74
C VAL A 109 13.66 -9.14 9.84
N ALA A 110 13.37 -7.85 9.95
CA ALA A 110 13.94 -7.03 11.00
C ALA A 110 13.45 -7.50 12.38
N PRO A 111 14.35 -7.75 13.35
CA PRO A 111 14.01 -8.48 14.59
C PRO A 111 13.05 -7.75 15.53
N ASN A 112 12.92 -6.43 15.40
CA ASN A 112 12.09 -5.59 16.27
C ASN A 112 10.94 -4.89 15.50
N ASP A 113 10.86 -5.07 14.18
CA ASP A 113 9.84 -4.42 13.36
C ASP A 113 8.73 -5.41 13.02
N PHE A 114 7.50 -4.92 12.97
CA PHE A 114 6.36 -5.71 12.54
C PHE A 114 6.37 -5.80 11.01
N CYS A 115 7.11 -6.78 10.46
CA CYS A 115 7.27 -6.97 9.03
C CYS A 115 7.34 -8.44 8.61
N PHE A 116 6.96 -8.72 7.37
CA PHE A 116 6.99 -10.05 6.79
C PHE A 116 7.03 -9.99 5.25
N TYR A 117 7.57 -11.04 4.63
CA TYR A 117 7.56 -11.23 3.19
C TYR A 117 6.40 -12.14 2.79
N ILE A 118 5.71 -11.80 1.68
CA ILE A 118 4.72 -12.68 1.05
C ILE A 118 5.08 -12.88 -0.43
N ASN A 119 5.03 -14.14 -0.86
CA ASN A 119 5.00 -14.49 -2.27
C ASN A 119 3.54 -14.66 -2.74
N SER A 120 2.90 -13.58 -3.21
CA SER A 120 1.46 -13.57 -3.52
C SER A 120 1.10 -14.23 -4.86
N ASP A 121 2.02 -14.20 -5.82
CA ASP A 121 1.69 -14.44 -7.23
C ASP A 121 2.09 -15.84 -7.69
N ALA A 122 1.18 -16.50 -8.44
CA ALA A 122 1.51 -17.70 -9.19
C ALA A 122 2.44 -17.34 -10.35
N ASN A 123 3.66 -17.88 -10.32
CA ASN A 123 4.63 -17.68 -11.38
C ASN A 123 4.09 -18.19 -12.71
N VAL A 124 3.70 -17.26 -13.59
CA VAL A 124 3.36 -17.60 -14.97
C VAL A 124 4.64 -17.68 -15.81
N GLN A 125 5.60 -16.76 -15.60
CA GLN A 125 6.98 -16.83 -16.16
C GLN A 125 7.96 -16.01 -15.30
N GLY A 126 9.14 -16.56 -15.02
CA GLY A 126 10.21 -15.89 -14.26
C GLY A 126 10.23 -16.22 -12.75
N LEU A 127 11.02 -15.45 -11.99
CA LEU A 127 11.11 -15.55 -10.53
C LEU A 127 9.96 -14.77 -9.87
N SER A 128 9.38 -15.31 -8.79
CA SER A 128 8.28 -14.65 -8.08
C SER A 128 8.62 -13.24 -7.60
N LYS A 129 7.64 -12.34 -7.68
CA LYS A 129 7.72 -11.05 -7.02
C LYS A 129 7.35 -11.22 -5.56
N ILE A 130 8.36 -11.20 -4.70
CA ILE A 130 8.17 -11.18 -3.26
C ILE A 130 7.95 -9.74 -2.83
N ILE A 131 6.89 -9.51 -2.05
CA ILE A 131 6.55 -8.21 -1.51
C ILE A 131 6.86 -8.23 -0.01
N LEU A 132 7.55 -7.20 0.45
CA LEU A 132 7.84 -6.97 1.86
C LEU A 132 6.80 -6.01 2.42
N TYR A 133 6.07 -6.44 3.45
CA TYR A 133 5.09 -5.63 4.15
C TYR A 133 5.68 -5.17 5.48
N TYR A 134 5.54 -3.87 5.76
CA TYR A 134 5.84 -3.26 7.06
C TYR A 134 4.56 -2.68 7.64
N VAL A 135 4.22 -3.09 8.87
CA VAL A 135 3.12 -2.51 9.64
C VAL A 135 3.70 -1.36 10.46
N LEU A 136 3.54 -0.14 9.96
CA LEU A 136 4.09 1.06 10.61
C LEU A 136 3.24 1.53 11.80
N ILE A 137 1.93 1.41 11.69
CA ILE A 137 0.96 1.85 12.72
C ILE A 137 -0.13 0.77 12.82
N ASN A 138 -0.45 0.34 14.03
CA ASN A 138 -1.46 -0.69 14.29
C ASN A 138 -2.32 -0.34 15.52
N GLU A 139 -3.31 0.52 15.32
CA GLU A 139 -4.30 0.88 16.36
C GLU A 139 -5.45 -0.13 16.46
N ILE A 140 -5.61 -0.99 15.44
CA ILE A 140 -6.65 -2.03 15.39
C ILE A 140 -6.22 -3.25 16.24
N ALA A 141 -4.96 -3.28 16.71
CA ALA A 141 -4.35 -4.40 17.42
C ALA A 141 -4.38 -5.71 16.62
N PHE A 142 -4.18 -5.62 15.30
CA PHE A 142 -4.03 -6.81 14.46
C PHE A 142 -2.85 -7.65 14.93
N ILE A 143 -3.05 -8.97 15.04
CA ILE A 143 -1.95 -9.91 15.20
C ILE A 143 -1.35 -10.29 13.85
N LEU A 144 -0.10 -10.75 13.85
CA LEU A 144 0.65 -11.07 12.63
C LEU A 144 -0.12 -11.98 11.67
N ASN A 145 -0.68 -13.08 12.19
CA ASN A 145 -1.49 -14.02 11.41
C ASN A 145 -2.72 -13.38 10.76
N GLU A 146 -3.37 -12.43 11.45
CA GLU A 146 -4.55 -11.73 10.90
C GLU A 146 -4.16 -10.80 9.75
N VAL A 147 -3.02 -10.12 9.85
CA VAL A 147 -2.52 -9.26 8.76
C VAL A 147 -2.10 -10.10 7.56
N GLN A 148 -1.42 -11.22 7.79
CA GLN A 148 -0.99 -12.13 6.74
C GLN A 148 -2.17 -12.74 5.98
N LEU A 149 -3.28 -13.06 6.67
CA LEU A 149 -4.52 -13.55 6.04
C LEU A 149 -5.33 -12.45 5.33
N LEU A 150 -5.14 -11.20 5.74
CA LEU A 150 -5.85 -10.05 5.19
C LEU A 150 -5.33 -9.64 3.80
N ILE A 151 -4.06 -9.93 3.54
CA ILE A 151 -3.31 -9.66 2.30
C ILE A 151 -3.50 -10.82 1.32
#